data_AF-A0A946KZZ2-F1
#
_entry.id   AF-A0A946KZZ2-F1
#
_cell.length_a   1.000
_cell.length_b   1.000
_cell.length_c   1.000
_cell.angle_alpha   90.00
_cell.angle_beta   90.00
_cell.angle_gamma   90.00
#
_symmetry.space_group_name_H-M   'P 1'
#
loop_
_entity.id
_entity.type
_entity.pdbx_description
1 polymer ?
#
loop_
_entity_poly.entity_id
_entity_poly.type
_entity_poly.pdbx_seq_one_letter_code
_entity_poly.pdbx_strand_id
1 'polypeptide(L)'
;MSIYAVIKVGAIQQRVSVGDTIEVPHNFPSEAIEPIFMGSSKGSIKADKDSLKGSLVEFEFMGDTKSKKINIFQYKNKTGNRRKMGYREDKKIIKITSISNSEFGEEE
;
A
#
# COMPACT_ATOMS: atom_id res chain seq x y z
N MET A 1 19.38 -6.29 7.42
CA MET A 1 18.18 -6.71 8.18
C MET A 1 17.34 -5.44 8.35
N SER A 2 16.26 -5.28 7.59
CA SER A 2 15.73 -3.96 7.21
C SER A 2 14.63 -3.44 8.14
N ILE A 3 14.60 -2.11 8.29
CA ILE A 3 13.48 -1.37 8.84
C ILE A 3 12.24 -1.58 7.96
N TYR A 4 11.07 -1.71 8.58
CA TYR A 4 9.79 -1.80 7.88
C TYR A 4 8.78 -0.85 8.50
N ALA A 5 7.84 -0.41 7.68
CA ALA A 5 6.72 0.42 8.09
C ALA A 5 5.40 -0.27 7.73
N VAL A 6 4.32 0.13 8.38
CA VAL A 6 2.96 -0.21 7.97
C VAL A 6 2.26 1.07 7.55
N ILE A 7 1.89 1.14 6.28
CA ILE A 7 1.22 2.28 5.69
C ILE A 7 -0.28 2.00 5.52
N LYS A 8 -1.06 3.07 5.54
CA LYS A 8 -2.49 3.01 5.21
C LYS A 8 -2.66 3.13 3.70
N VAL A 9 -3.24 2.10 3.09
CA VAL A 9 -3.60 2.10 1.67
C VAL A 9 -5.12 2.06 1.58
N GLY A 10 -5.74 3.24 1.49
CA GLY A 10 -7.20 3.37 1.53
C GLY A 10 -7.78 2.84 2.85
N ALA A 11 -8.53 1.73 2.79
CA ALA A 11 -9.13 1.08 3.95
C ALA A 11 -8.31 -0.11 4.51
N ILE A 12 -7.23 -0.50 3.83
CA ILE A 12 -6.36 -1.61 4.25
C ILE A 12 -5.00 -1.08 4.73
N GLN A 13 -4.27 -1.94 5.42
CA GLN A 13 -2.91 -1.68 5.87
C GLN A 13 -1.95 -2.64 5.16
N GLN A 14 -0.78 -2.14 4.78
CA GLN A 14 0.25 -2.96 4.14
C GLN A 14 1.59 -2.73 4.84
N ARG A 15 2.27 -3.84 5.15
CA ARG A 15 3.66 -3.84 5.60
C ARG A 15 4.56 -3.61 4.41
N VAL A 16 5.52 -2.73 4.58
CA VAL A 16 6.42 -2.28 3.52
C VAL A 16 7.85 -2.13 4.01
N SER A 17 8.79 -2.44 3.13
CA SER A 17 10.23 -2.27 3.33
C SER A 17 10.82 -1.46 2.17
N VAL A 18 12.02 -0.91 2.37
CA VAL A 18 12.76 -0.21 1.31
C VAL A 18 13.01 -1.16 0.12
N GLY A 19 12.65 -0.71 -1.08
CA GLY A 19 12.78 -1.49 -2.31
C GLY A 19 11.53 -2.28 -2.71
N ASP A 20 10.52 -2.39 -1.84
CA ASP A 20 9.28 -3.10 -2.16
C ASP A 20 8.47 -2.35 -3.24
N THR A 21 7.85 -3.14 -4.12
CA THR A 21 6.93 -2.64 -5.15
C THR A 21 5.51 -3.08 -4.78
N ILE A 22 4.61 -2.12 -4.62
CA ILE A 22 3.22 -2.35 -4.18
C ILE A 22 2.21 -1.81 -5.19
N GLU A 23 1.09 -2.50 -5.32
CA GLU A 23 -0.07 -2.01 -6.07
C GLU A 23 -1.02 -1.27 -5.13
N VAL A 24 -1.27 0.00 -5.43
CA VAL A 24 -2.20 0.84 -4.67
C VAL A 24 -3.39 1.27 -5.55
N PRO A 25 -4.53 1.67 -4.95
CA PRO A 25 -5.67 2.21 -5.70
C PRO A 25 -5.31 3.49 -6.47
N HIS A 26 -6.03 3.78 -7.56
CA HIS A 26 -5.77 4.98 -8.36
C HIS A 26 -5.89 6.31 -7.58
N ASN A 27 -6.74 6.36 -6.54
CA ASN A 27 -6.93 7.53 -5.69
C ASN A 27 -5.84 7.71 -4.61
N PHE A 28 -4.80 6.87 -4.61
CA PHE A 28 -3.71 6.99 -3.66
C PHE A 28 -2.92 8.30 -3.88
N PRO A 29 -2.56 9.03 -2.80
CA PRO A 29 -1.84 10.28 -2.91
C PRO A 29 -0.46 10.07 -3.53
N SER A 30 0.06 11.12 -4.18
CA SER A 30 1.39 11.12 -4.82
C SER A 30 2.49 11.65 -3.89
N GLU A 31 2.16 11.98 -2.65
CA GLU A 31 3.05 12.58 -1.66
C GLU A 31 3.48 11.55 -0.61
N ALA A 32 4.57 11.83 0.11
CA ALA A 32 5.04 10.99 1.21
C ALA A 32 3.98 10.83 2.30
N ILE A 33 3.95 9.65 2.94
CA ILE A 33 2.87 9.26 3.85
C ILE A 33 3.40 9.02 5.26
N GLU A 34 2.64 9.46 6.25
CA GLU A 34 2.87 9.13 7.65
C GLU A 34 2.53 7.65 7.92
N PRO A 35 3.47 6.84 8.43
CA PRO A 35 3.21 5.45 8.77
C PRO A 35 2.36 5.32 10.04
N ILE A 36 1.53 4.27 10.11
CA ILE A 36 0.74 3.93 11.31
C ILE A 36 1.62 3.20 12.33
N PHE A 37 2.61 2.45 11.85
CA PHE A 37 3.45 1.60 12.66
C PHE A 37 4.82 1.49 12.01
N MET A 38 5.88 1.44 12.81
CA MET A 38 7.24 1.22 12.33
C MET A 38 7.92 0.19 13.22
N GLY A 39 8.72 -0.67 12.60
CA GLY A 39 9.46 -1.70 13.33
C GLY A 39 10.81 -1.99 12.71
N SER A 40 11.73 -2.45 13.56
CA SER A 40 12.97 -3.09 13.16
C SER A 40 12.87 -4.59 13.38
N SER A 41 13.62 -5.36 12.59
CA SER A 41 13.70 -6.81 12.77
C SER A 41 14.42 -7.20 14.08
N LYS A 42 15.15 -6.29 14.74
CA LYS A 42 15.81 -6.52 16.04
C LYS A 42 14.88 -6.31 17.26
N GLY A 43 13.58 -6.11 17.05
CA GLY A 43 12.56 -6.12 18.12
C GLY A 43 12.08 -4.75 18.61
N SER A 44 12.68 -3.65 18.14
CA SER A 44 12.16 -2.31 18.43
C SER A 44 10.91 -2.04 17.57
N ILE A 45 9.80 -1.81 18.24
CA ILE A 45 8.50 -1.51 17.62
C ILE A 45 8.03 -0.16 18.13
N LYS A 46 7.64 0.74 17.22
CA LYS A 46 7.01 2.02 17.54
C LYS A 46 5.61 2.06 16.91
N ALA A 47 4.61 2.19 17.78
CA ALA A 47 3.20 2.31 17.41
C ALA A 47 2.54 3.57 18.00
N ASP A 48 3.23 4.25 18.92
CA ASP A 48 2.69 5.42 19.60
C ASP A 48 2.68 6.63 18.68
N LYS A 49 1.57 7.37 18.71
CA LYS A 49 1.34 8.52 17.84
C LYS A 49 2.41 9.60 18.01
N ASP A 50 2.92 9.79 19.22
CA ASP A 50 3.97 10.78 19.49
C ASP A 50 5.34 10.34 18.95
N SER A 51 5.65 9.05 19.01
CA SER A 51 6.91 8.49 18.49
C SER A 51 6.94 8.33 16.97
N LEU A 52 5.78 8.46 16.31
CA LEU A 52 5.63 8.40 14.86
C LEU A 52 5.55 9.80 14.22
N LYS A 53 5.41 10.87 15.02
CA LYS A 53 5.42 12.25 14.51
C LYS A 53 6.76 12.55 13.83
N GLY A 54 6.70 12.93 12.56
CA GLY A 54 7.89 13.20 11.74
C GLY A 54 8.48 11.97 11.05
N SER A 55 7.87 10.79 11.18
CA SER A 55 8.21 9.64 10.35
C SER A 55 7.59 9.80 8.95
N LEU A 56 8.38 9.56 7.91
CA LEU A 56 7.92 9.66 6.52
C LEU A 56 8.30 8.40 5.75
N VAL A 57 7.33 7.90 4.98
CA VAL A 57 7.56 6.87 3.97
C VAL A 57 7.52 7.53 2.61
N GLU A 58 8.68 7.61 1.96
CA GLU A 58 8.81 8.14 0.61
C GLU A 58 8.73 7.00 -0.40
N PHE A 59 8.17 7.32 -1.55
CA PHE A 59 8.00 6.37 -2.62
C PHE A 59 8.01 7.06 -3.98
N GLU A 60 8.35 6.28 -4.99
CA GLU A 60 8.38 6.68 -6.39
C GLU A 60 7.22 6.03 -7.14
N PHE A 61 6.54 6.82 -7.94
CA PHE A 61 5.49 6.34 -8.82
C PHE A 61 6.09 5.68 -10.07
N MET A 62 5.85 4.38 -10.25
CA MET A 62 6.38 3.63 -11.40
C MET A 62 5.45 3.65 -12.61
N GLY A 63 4.13 3.72 -12.39
CA GLY A 63 3.17 3.76 -13.49
C GLY A 63 1.77 3.27 -13.13
N ASP A 64 0.85 3.39 -14.08
CA ASP A 64 -0.52 2.90 -13.97
C ASP A 64 -0.64 1.48 -14.52
N THR A 65 -1.40 0.64 -13.83
CA THR A 65 -1.71 -0.74 -14.24
C THR A 65 -3.19 -1.05 -14.06
N LYS A 66 -3.69 -2.04 -14.80
CA LYS A 66 -5.08 -2.51 -14.68
C LYS A 66 -5.13 -3.87 -14.04
N SER A 67 -5.94 -4.01 -12.99
CA SER A 67 -6.16 -5.28 -12.30
C SER A 67 -6.64 -6.36 -13.26
N LYS A 68 -6.36 -7.63 -12.94
CA LYS A 68 -6.79 -8.77 -13.75
C LYS A 68 -8.31 -8.71 -13.99
N LYS A 69 -8.73 -8.93 -15.24
CA LYS A 69 -10.15 -8.85 -15.63
C LYS A 69 -11.02 -9.77 -14.77
N ILE A 70 -11.98 -9.17 -14.07
CA ILE A 70 -13.03 -9.86 -13.35
C ILE A 70 -14.20 -10.04 -14.33
N ASN A 71 -14.59 -11.29 -14.56
CA ASN A 71 -15.74 -11.62 -15.40
C ASN A 71 -16.97 -11.74 -14.50
N ILE A 72 -17.85 -10.74 -14.57
CA ILE A 72 -19.10 -10.69 -13.82
C ILE A 72 -20.19 -11.31 -14.70
N PHE A 73 -20.86 -12.34 -14.17
CA PHE A 73 -21.98 -12.98 -14.84
C PHE A 73 -23.20 -12.94 -13.93
N GLN A 74 -24.25 -12.26 -14.38
CA GLN A 74 -25.54 -12.24 -13.73
C GLN A 74 -26.48 -13.18 -14.47
N TYR A 75 -27.09 -14.09 -13.74
CA TYR A 75 -28.05 -15.05 -14.28
C TYR A 75 -29.27 -15.13 -13.37
N LYS A 76 -30.46 -15.03 -13.96
CA LYS A 76 -31.72 -15.35 -13.27
C LYS A 76 -32.39 -16.49 -14.03
N ASN A 77 -32.69 -17.57 -13.31
CA ASN A 77 -33.31 -18.77 -13.88
C ASN A 77 -34.70 -18.46 -14.46
N LYS A 78 -35.06 -19.11 -15.58
CA LYS A 78 -36.40 -19.06 -16.22
C LYS A 78 -36.94 -17.65 -16.59
N THR A 79 -36.16 -16.59 -16.41
CA THR A 79 -36.53 -15.22 -16.80
C THR A 79 -35.88 -14.78 -18.12
N GLY A 80 -35.03 -15.62 -18.71
CA GLY A 80 -34.22 -15.28 -19.90
C GLY A 80 -33.09 -14.27 -19.61
N ASN A 81 -32.97 -13.75 -18.39
CA ASN A 81 -31.96 -12.74 -18.06
C ASN A 81 -30.59 -13.38 -17.81
N ARG A 82 -29.65 -13.11 -18.73
CA ARG A 82 -28.23 -13.49 -18.62
C ARG A 82 -27.39 -12.28 -19.08
N ARG A 83 -26.62 -11.68 -18.18
CA ARG A 83 -25.74 -10.53 -18.49
C ARG A 83 -24.30 -10.88 -18.18
N LYS A 84 -23.40 -10.61 -19.13
CA LYS A 84 -21.94 -10.72 -18.97
C LYS A 84 -21.34 -9.32 -18.96
N MET A 85 -20.52 -9.02 -17.97
CA MET A 85 -19.80 -7.75 -17.86
C MET A 85 -18.35 -8.03 -17.46
N GLY A 86 -17.41 -7.27 -18.02
CA GLY A 86 -16.03 -7.29 -17.58
C GLY A 86 -15.76 -6.07 -16.70
N TYR A 87 -15.02 -6.27 -15.60
CA TYR A 87 -14.50 -5.17 -14.80
C TYR A 87 -12.98 -5.29 -14.67
N ARG A 88 -12.30 -4.15 -14.76
CA ARG A 88 -10.88 -3.99 -14.45
C ARG A 88 -10.76 -2.73 -13.62
N GLU A 89 -10.05 -2.83 -12.50
CA GLU A 89 -9.78 -1.70 -11.62
C GLU A 89 -8.48 -1.05 -12.06
N ASP A 90 -8.49 0.28 -12.14
CA ASP A 90 -7.28 1.06 -12.38
C ASP A 90 -6.49 1.18 -11.07
N LYS A 91 -5.21 0.82 -11.13
CA LYS A 91 -4.28 0.80 -10.00
C LYS A 91 -2.99 1.51 -10.37
N LYS A 92 -2.26 1.93 -9.35
CA LYS A 92 -0.93 2.53 -9.46
C LYS A 92 0.09 1.57 -8.89
N ILE A 93 1.26 1.50 -9.53
CA ILE A 93 2.42 0.77 -9.04
C ILE A 93 3.35 1.80 -8.42
N ILE A 94 3.72 1.55 -7.17
CA ILE A 94 4.57 2.41 -6.38
C ILE A 94 5.74 1.59 -5.85
N LYS A 95 6.92 2.17 -5.86
CA LYS A 95 8.13 1.59 -5.28
C LYS A 95 8.60 2.42 -4.10
N ILE A 96 8.92 1.75 -2.99
CA ILE A 96 9.29 2.44 -1.75
C ILE A 96 10.77 2.74 -1.77
N THR A 97 11.10 4.02 -1.64
CA THR A 97 12.48 4.54 -1.77
C THR A 97 13.13 4.70 -0.42
N SER A 98 12.42 5.27 0.55
CA SER A 98 12.97 5.54 1.88
C SER A 98 11.91 5.39 2.97
N ILE A 99 12.36 4.97 4.14
CA ILE A 99 11.57 4.96 5.38
C ILE A 99 12.42 5.74 6.38
N SER A 100 12.00 6.97 6.70
CA SER A 100 12.72 7.85 7.61
C SER A 100 11.98 7.98 8.94
N ASN A 101 12.76 7.98 10.02
CA ASN A 101 12.32 8.37 11.35
C ASN A 101 13.50 9.03 12.05
N SER A 102 13.30 10.22 12.63
CA SER A 102 14.34 11.00 13.31
C SER A 102 15.01 10.28 14.48
N GLU A 103 14.35 9.26 15.06
CA GLU A 103 14.84 8.52 16.22
C GLU A 103 15.35 7.10 15.90
N PHE A 104 15.28 6.65 14.64
CA PHE A 104 15.87 5.38 14.19
C PHE A 104 17.13 5.59 13.33
N GLY A 105 17.78 6.74 13.49
CA GLY A 105 19.17 6.89 13.09
C GLY A 105 20.04 6.05 14.02
N GLU A 106 20.85 5.19 13.43
CA GLU A 106 21.82 4.29 14.08
C GLU A 106 21.26 2.94 14.52
N GLU A 107 21.42 1.95 13.65
CA GLU A 107 22.23 0.75 13.95
C GLU A 107 22.32 -0.10 12.67
N GLU A 108 23.55 -0.48 12.32
CA GLU A 108 23.94 -1.28 11.15
C GLU A 108 23.12 -2.57 10.92
#